data_AF-B4S8Z2-F1
#
_entry.id   AF-B4S8Z2-F1
#
_cell.length_a   1.000
_cell.length_b   1.000
_cell.length_c   1.000
_cell.angle_alpha   90.00
_cell.angle_beta   90.00
_cell.angle_gamma   90.00
#
_symmetry.space_group_name_H-M   'P 1'
#
loop_
_entity.id
_entity.type
_entity.pdbx_description
1 polymer ?
#
loop_
_entity_poly.entity_id
_entity_poly.type
_entity_poly.pdbx_seq_one_letter_code
_entity_poly.pdbx_strand_id
1 'polypeptide(L)'
;MSLTWPQLENAPLLELIEQGESKHTEFKRVVHSPKKIAKSIAAFANTEGGVILIGVDDDKRITGIHSEKEMLEVVHLALKMHVEPHVEIETIIEEYKRRLVLLVFIAESNSKPHYHTATERDPDTLQEVTIQKVYTREGSHNKAASPDRIALMESGSTPLRFSFGKNEKMLLEHLGRHGTITAQEFSSLAGLSLQNAMQTLVTLVRTGTIKLCNDKTTSYYSL
;
A
#
# COMPACT_ATOMS: atom_id res chain seq x y z
N MET A 1 -11.88 -18.45 -0.70
CA MET A 1 -11.51 -17.25 0.08
C MET A 1 -10.00 -17.14 0.00
N SER A 2 -9.43 -15.95 -0.21
CA SER A 2 -7.97 -15.75 -0.16
C SER A 2 -7.49 -15.86 1.29
N LEU A 3 -6.29 -16.39 1.52
CA LEU A 3 -5.69 -16.39 2.85
C LEU A 3 -5.45 -14.97 3.35
N THR A 4 -5.60 -14.78 4.66
CA THR A 4 -5.16 -13.57 5.36
C THR A 4 -3.67 -13.64 5.67
N TRP A 5 -3.05 -12.51 5.98
CA TRP A 5 -1.62 -12.43 6.30
C TRP A 5 -1.10 -13.51 7.28
N PRO A 6 -1.70 -13.73 8.47
CA PRO A 6 -1.22 -14.76 9.40
C PRO A 6 -1.34 -16.19 8.86
N GLN A 7 -2.26 -16.43 7.94
CA GLN A 7 -2.44 -17.75 7.32
C GLN A 7 -1.39 -18.00 6.24
N LEU A 8 -0.92 -16.95 5.55
CA LEU A 8 0.10 -17.07 4.49
C LEU A 8 1.45 -17.53 5.01
N GLU A 9 1.87 -17.05 6.19
CA GLU A 9 3.18 -17.39 6.79
C GLU A 9 3.36 -18.91 7.01
N ASN A 10 2.26 -19.63 7.20
CA ASN A 10 2.27 -21.08 7.48
C ASN A 10 1.75 -21.92 6.30
N ALA A 11 1.35 -21.30 5.20
CA ALA A 11 0.76 -21.99 4.07
C ALA A 11 1.84 -22.68 3.20
N PRO A 12 1.64 -23.94 2.79
CA PRO A 12 2.55 -24.59 1.85
C PRO A 12 2.64 -23.85 0.52
N LEU A 13 3.82 -23.83 -0.10
CA LEU A 13 4.06 -23.14 -1.38
C LEU A 13 3.00 -23.43 -2.46
N LEU A 14 2.60 -24.69 -2.61
CA LEU A 14 1.62 -25.07 -3.64
C LEU A 14 0.24 -24.48 -3.38
N GLU A 15 -0.16 -24.35 -2.11
CA GLU A 15 -1.45 -23.74 -1.74
C GLU A 15 -1.45 -22.24 -2.09
N LEU A 16 -0.35 -21.54 -1.78
CA LEU A 16 -0.17 -20.14 -2.16
C LEU A 16 -0.30 -19.92 -3.67
N ILE A 17 0.31 -20.81 -4.45
CA ILE A 17 0.27 -20.77 -5.91
C ILE A 17 -1.13 -21.06 -6.44
N GLU A 18 -1.82 -22.07 -5.89
CA GLU A 18 -3.17 -22.44 -6.29
C GLU A 18 -4.18 -21.31 -6.06
N GLN A 19 -4.04 -20.55 -4.98
CA GLN A 19 -4.89 -19.38 -4.70
C GLN A 19 -4.69 -18.24 -5.70
N GLY A 20 -3.49 -18.13 -6.28
CA GLY A 20 -3.16 -17.11 -7.26
C GLY A 20 -2.87 -15.74 -6.64
N GLU A 21 -2.64 -14.75 -7.51
CA GLU A 21 -2.42 -13.38 -7.06
C GLU A 21 -3.67 -12.80 -6.38
N SER A 22 -3.44 -12.08 -5.31
CA SER A 22 -4.49 -11.57 -4.43
C SER A 22 -4.05 -10.26 -3.78
N LYS A 23 -4.88 -9.70 -2.89
CA LYS A 23 -4.46 -8.54 -2.09
C LYS A 23 -3.20 -8.80 -1.26
N HIS A 24 -2.94 -10.05 -0.89
CA HIS A 24 -1.82 -10.46 -0.05
C HIS A 24 -0.79 -11.33 -0.78
N THR A 25 -0.93 -11.55 -2.09
CA THR A 25 -0.03 -12.44 -2.85
C THR A 25 0.30 -11.82 -4.19
N GLU A 26 1.59 -11.71 -4.51
CA GLU A 26 2.08 -11.24 -5.81
C GLU A 26 3.09 -12.24 -6.38
N PHE A 27 2.95 -12.60 -7.65
CA PHE A 27 3.87 -13.48 -8.34
C PHE A 27 4.86 -12.67 -9.15
N LYS A 28 6.11 -13.13 -9.19
CA LYS A 28 7.15 -12.58 -10.06
C LYS A 28 7.96 -13.70 -10.65
N ARG A 29 7.94 -13.83 -11.97
CA ARG A 29 8.80 -14.81 -12.67
C ARG A 29 10.27 -14.59 -12.36
N VAL A 30 10.72 -13.33 -12.38
CA VAL A 30 12.08 -12.89 -12.06
C VAL A 30 12.08 -11.42 -11.66
N VAL A 31 13.02 -11.02 -10.81
CA VAL A 31 13.18 -9.62 -10.40
C VAL A 31 14.55 -9.11 -10.82
N HIS A 32 14.58 -8.24 -11.83
CA HIS A 32 15.82 -7.58 -12.28
C HIS A 32 15.93 -6.12 -11.81
N SER A 33 14.88 -5.57 -11.21
CA SER A 33 14.81 -4.16 -10.86
C SER A 33 14.44 -3.99 -9.38
N PRO A 34 15.40 -3.58 -8.54
CA PRO A 34 15.15 -3.21 -7.14
C PRO A 34 14.00 -2.22 -7.02
N LYS A 35 13.96 -1.21 -7.90
CA LYS A 35 12.88 -0.23 -7.99
C LYS A 35 11.49 -0.86 -8.13
N LYS A 36 11.33 -1.89 -8.97
CA LYS A 36 10.02 -2.49 -9.24
C LYS A 36 9.53 -3.32 -8.05
N ILE A 37 10.40 -4.10 -7.41
CA ILE A 37 10.01 -4.89 -6.24
C ILE A 37 9.80 -4.01 -5.00
N ALA A 38 10.57 -2.93 -4.83
CA ALA A 38 10.37 -1.94 -3.76
C ALA A 38 8.96 -1.36 -3.76
N LYS A 39 8.39 -1.11 -4.94
CA LYS A 39 7.00 -0.65 -5.08
C LYS A 39 6.01 -1.66 -4.48
N SER A 40 6.19 -2.96 -4.75
CA SER A 40 5.35 -4.01 -4.19
C SER A 40 5.53 -4.14 -2.67
N ILE A 41 6.78 -4.13 -2.19
CA ILE A 41 7.10 -4.16 -0.76
C ILE A 41 6.41 -3.00 -0.02
N ALA A 42 6.59 -1.76 -0.48
CA ALA A 42 5.95 -0.60 0.12
C ALA A 42 4.41 -0.72 0.08
N ALA A 43 3.84 -1.24 -1.02
CA ALA A 43 2.40 -1.43 -1.13
C ALA A 43 1.83 -2.43 -0.11
N PHE A 44 2.51 -3.55 0.11
CA PHE A 44 2.14 -4.52 1.13
C PHE A 44 2.25 -3.94 2.54
N ALA A 45 3.39 -3.32 2.86
CA ALA A 45 3.62 -2.70 4.17
C ALA A 45 2.59 -1.61 4.51
N ASN A 46 2.17 -0.82 3.51
CA ASN A 46 1.14 0.22 3.66
C ASN A 46 -0.29 -0.31 3.74
N THR A 47 -0.52 -1.58 3.44
CA THR A 47 -1.86 -2.17 3.41
C THR A 47 -2.02 -3.18 4.54
N GLU A 48 -2.11 -4.47 4.26
CA GLU A 48 -2.42 -5.53 5.24
C GLU A 48 -1.36 -6.64 5.16
N GLY A 49 -0.15 -6.29 4.74
CA GLY A 49 0.92 -7.24 4.47
C GLY A 49 0.63 -8.18 3.30
N GLY A 50 1.59 -9.04 3.01
CA GLY A 50 1.50 -10.05 1.96
C GLY A 50 2.85 -10.65 1.59
N VAL A 51 2.79 -11.63 0.70
CA VAL A 51 3.95 -12.40 0.24
C VAL A 51 4.19 -12.18 -1.25
N ILE A 52 5.46 -12.00 -1.61
CA ILE A 52 5.90 -11.99 -3.02
C ILE A 52 6.60 -13.31 -3.29
N LEU A 53 6.10 -14.08 -4.27
CA LEU A 53 6.70 -15.34 -4.71
C LEU A 53 7.54 -15.08 -5.96
N ILE A 54 8.86 -15.13 -5.81
CA ILE A 54 9.82 -14.92 -6.90
C ILE A 54 10.25 -16.28 -7.46
N GLY A 55 10.13 -16.45 -8.77
CA GLY A 55 10.27 -17.72 -9.46
C GLY A 55 8.93 -18.38 -9.82
N VAL A 56 7.83 -17.63 -9.77
CA VAL A 56 6.49 -18.06 -10.17
C VAL A 56 5.95 -17.11 -11.23
N ASP A 57 5.47 -17.67 -12.33
CA ASP A 57 4.89 -16.95 -13.48
C ASP A 57 3.39 -16.67 -13.24
N ASP A 58 2.81 -15.73 -14.00
CA ASP A 58 1.42 -15.28 -13.78
C ASP A 58 0.39 -16.42 -14.03
N ASP A 59 0.77 -17.41 -14.84
CA ASP A 59 0.01 -18.63 -15.13
C ASP A 59 0.16 -19.72 -14.04
N LYS A 60 0.72 -19.38 -12.87
CA LYS A 60 1.00 -20.26 -11.71
C LYS A 60 2.13 -21.26 -11.95
N ARG A 61 2.86 -21.16 -13.06
CA ARG A 61 4.00 -22.04 -13.33
C ARG A 61 5.21 -21.64 -12.49
N ILE A 62 5.74 -22.59 -11.73
CA ILE A 62 7.01 -22.40 -11.00
C ILE A 62 8.16 -22.43 -12.01
N THR A 63 8.72 -21.27 -12.36
CA THR A 63 9.90 -21.16 -13.24
C THR A 63 11.20 -21.35 -12.49
N GLY A 64 11.19 -21.02 -11.20
CA GLY A 64 12.35 -21.01 -10.33
C GLY A 64 13.25 -19.78 -10.52
N ILE A 65 14.13 -19.56 -9.55
CA ILE A 65 15.24 -18.59 -9.62
C ILE A 65 16.57 -19.31 -9.87
N HIS A 66 17.49 -18.63 -10.54
CA HIS A 66 18.82 -19.20 -10.85
C HIS A 66 19.81 -19.11 -9.69
N SER A 67 19.71 -18.05 -8.89
CA SER A 67 20.60 -17.78 -7.77
C SER A 67 19.79 -17.16 -6.63
N GLU A 68 19.73 -17.86 -5.51
CA GLU A 68 19.17 -17.36 -4.25
C GLU A 68 19.85 -16.05 -3.83
N LYS A 69 21.19 -16.07 -3.82
CA LYS A 69 22.01 -14.93 -3.40
C LYS A 69 21.72 -13.67 -4.21
N GLU A 70 21.65 -13.80 -5.54
CA GLU A 70 21.37 -12.66 -6.43
C GLU A 70 19.98 -12.06 -6.14
N MET A 71 18.97 -12.91 -5.96
CA MET A 71 17.61 -12.43 -5.69
C MET A 71 17.50 -11.76 -4.33
N LEU A 72 18.16 -12.31 -3.29
CA LEU A 72 18.25 -11.67 -1.98
C LEU A 72 18.97 -10.31 -2.07
N GLU A 73 20.06 -10.20 -2.82
CA GLU A 73 20.76 -8.93 -3.04
C GLU A 73 19.85 -7.88 -3.71
N VAL A 74 19.05 -8.28 -4.71
CA VAL A 74 18.07 -7.39 -5.37
C VAL A 74 17.01 -6.92 -4.39
N VAL A 75 16.48 -7.80 -3.53
CA VAL A 75 15.47 -7.46 -2.51
C VAL A 75 16.05 -6.50 -1.47
N HIS A 76 17.25 -6.76 -0.95
CA HIS A 76 17.91 -5.87 0.00
C HIS A 76 18.20 -4.49 -0.60
N LEU A 77 18.67 -4.45 -1.86
CA LEU A 77 18.90 -3.19 -2.56
C LEU A 77 17.59 -2.41 -2.76
N ALA A 78 16.47 -3.11 -2.99
CA ALA A 78 15.16 -2.51 -3.11
C ALA A 78 14.73 -1.78 -1.83
N LEU A 79 14.85 -2.45 -0.69
CA LEU A 79 14.58 -1.86 0.62
C LEU A 79 15.46 -0.65 0.89
N LYS A 80 16.76 -0.80 0.68
CA LYS A 80 17.74 0.23 1.02
C LYS A 80 17.62 1.51 0.18
N MET A 81 17.32 1.37 -1.11
CA MET A 81 17.41 2.50 -2.05
C MET A 81 16.05 3.11 -2.42
N HIS A 82 14.96 2.38 -2.21
CA HIS A 82 13.67 2.74 -2.79
C HIS A 82 12.51 2.69 -1.80
N VAL A 83 12.72 2.37 -0.51
CA VAL A 83 11.66 2.35 0.49
C VAL A 83 12.07 3.14 1.73
N GLU A 84 11.28 4.15 2.10
CA GLU A 84 11.52 4.99 3.30
C GLU A 84 10.17 5.35 3.95
N PRO A 85 9.96 5.18 5.26
CA PRO A 85 10.84 4.54 6.24
C PRO A 85 11.19 3.09 5.88
N HIS A 86 12.22 2.54 6.51
CA HIS A 86 12.61 1.14 6.28
C HIS A 86 11.46 0.16 6.59
N VAL A 87 11.37 -0.92 5.82
CA VAL A 87 10.41 -2.02 6.01
C VAL A 87 11.18 -3.28 6.33
N GLU A 88 10.89 -3.88 7.47
CA GLU A 88 11.39 -5.20 7.83
C GLU A 88 10.67 -6.29 7.01
N ILE A 89 11.43 -7.28 6.56
CA ILE A 89 10.91 -8.41 5.77
C ILE A 89 11.47 -9.72 6.29
N GLU A 90 10.76 -10.80 6.00
CA GLU A 90 11.24 -12.16 6.20
C GLU A 90 11.35 -12.87 4.85
N THR A 91 12.37 -13.71 4.68
CA THR A 91 12.59 -14.43 3.43
C THR A 91 12.75 -15.92 3.66
N ILE A 92 12.07 -16.74 2.85
CA ILE A 92 12.15 -18.19 2.87
C ILE A 92 12.43 -18.69 1.44
N ILE A 93 13.30 -19.70 1.32
CA ILE A 93 13.57 -20.39 0.05
C ILE A 93 12.89 -21.75 0.11
N GLU A 94 12.05 -22.02 -0.88
CA GLU A 94 11.39 -23.31 -1.05
C GLU A 94 11.85 -23.98 -2.36
N GLU A 95 12.15 -25.28 -2.31
CA GLU A 95 12.49 -26.05 -3.51
C GLU A 95 11.32 -26.93 -3.94
N TYR A 96 10.89 -26.78 -5.19
CA TYR A 96 9.90 -27.66 -5.81
C TYR A 96 10.40 -28.18 -7.16
N LYS A 97 10.50 -29.50 -7.29
CA LYS A 97 10.97 -30.18 -8.53
C LYS A 97 12.29 -29.60 -9.06
N ARG A 98 13.27 -29.38 -8.18
CA ARG A 98 14.59 -28.79 -8.50
C ARG A 98 14.54 -27.33 -8.98
N ARG A 99 13.52 -26.59 -8.57
CA ARG A 99 13.37 -25.16 -8.82
C ARG A 99 13.21 -24.45 -7.48
N LEU A 100 14.04 -23.45 -7.25
CA LEU A 100 13.99 -22.62 -6.05
C LEU A 100 12.97 -21.50 -6.23
N VAL A 101 12.16 -21.23 -5.21
CA VAL A 101 11.24 -20.09 -5.14
C VAL A 101 11.60 -19.28 -3.90
N LEU A 102 11.81 -17.99 -4.07
CA LEU A 102 12.05 -17.07 -2.95
C LEU A 102 10.72 -16.44 -2.54
N LEU A 103 10.29 -16.72 -1.32
CA LEU A 103 9.14 -16.09 -0.69
C LEU A 103 9.66 -14.89 0.11
N VAL A 104 9.12 -13.71 -0.18
CA VAL A 104 9.40 -12.48 0.57
C VAL A 104 8.13 -12.10 1.31
N PHE A 105 8.16 -12.22 2.63
CA PHE A 105 7.07 -11.93 3.55
C PHE A 105 7.21 -10.48 4.04
N ILE A 106 6.15 -9.68 3.85
CA ILE A 106 6.07 -8.28 4.27
C ILE A 106 4.86 -8.12 5.19
N ALA A 107 5.08 -7.84 6.47
CA ALA A 107 4.02 -7.57 7.42
C ALA A 107 3.37 -6.20 7.16
N GLU A 108 2.13 -6.02 7.66
CA GLU A 108 1.55 -4.69 7.78
C GLU A 108 2.41 -3.84 8.73
N SER A 109 2.79 -2.65 8.27
CA SER A 109 3.61 -1.77 9.08
C SER A 109 2.80 -0.97 10.08
N ASN A 110 3.36 -0.78 11.28
CA ASN A 110 2.83 0.15 12.28
C ASN A 110 3.28 1.60 12.06
N SER A 111 4.23 1.85 11.15
CA SER A 111 4.81 3.17 10.87
C SER A 111 4.54 3.62 9.43
N LYS A 112 3.26 3.63 9.04
CA LYS A 112 2.82 4.10 7.71
C LYS A 112 2.85 5.63 7.62
N PRO A 113 3.03 6.22 6.43
CA PRO A 113 3.26 5.55 5.15
C PRO A 113 4.75 5.25 4.88
N HIS A 114 4.99 4.17 4.15
CA HIS A 114 6.24 3.87 3.45
C HIS A 114 6.19 4.40 2.03
N TYR A 115 7.12 5.29 1.72
CA TYR A 115 7.30 5.91 0.42
C TYR A 115 8.17 5.03 -0.49
N HIS A 116 7.71 4.86 -1.72
CA HIS A 116 8.51 4.34 -2.81
C HIS A 116 9.26 5.50 -3.47
N THR A 117 10.58 5.46 -3.43
CA THR A 117 11.45 6.49 -4.00
C THR A 117 12.01 6.03 -5.35
N ALA A 118 11.89 6.85 -6.38
CA ALA A 118 12.42 6.56 -7.71
C ALA A 118 13.02 7.80 -8.36
N THR A 119 14.13 7.64 -9.06
CA THR A 119 14.64 8.67 -9.96
C THR A 119 13.95 8.52 -11.31
N GLU A 120 13.31 9.59 -11.76
CA GLU A 120 12.67 9.71 -13.07
C GLU A 120 13.26 10.92 -13.80
N ARG A 121 13.13 10.97 -15.13
CA ARG A 121 13.51 12.16 -15.89
C ARG A 121 12.31 13.08 -16.01
N ASP A 122 12.51 14.33 -15.64
CA ASP A 122 11.53 15.38 -15.84
C ASP A 122 11.25 15.54 -17.35
N PRO A 123 9.98 15.48 -17.79
CA PRO A 123 9.65 15.51 -19.22
C PRO A 123 10.05 16.80 -19.92
N ASP A 124 10.04 17.93 -19.20
CA ASP A 124 10.23 19.26 -19.75
C ASP A 124 11.71 19.68 -19.73
N THR A 125 12.41 19.34 -18.65
CA THR A 125 13.79 19.77 -18.41
C THR A 125 14.82 18.69 -18.71
N LEU A 126 14.39 17.43 -18.90
CA LEU A 126 15.22 16.23 -19.05
C LEU A 126 16.17 15.95 -17.87
N GLN A 127 16.04 16.69 -16.77
CA GLN A 127 16.84 16.52 -15.56
C GLN A 127 16.32 15.33 -14.75
N GLU A 128 17.23 14.68 -14.04
CA GLU A 128 16.85 13.62 -13.09
C GLU A 128 16.21 14.23 -11.85
N VAL A 129 15.01 13.79 -11.55
CA VAL A 129 14.23 14.20 -10.38
C VAL A 129 13.90 12.97 -9.55
N THR A 130 14.06 13.10 -8.23
CA THR A 130 13.64 12.08 -7.29
C THR A 130 12.16 12.28 -7.00
N ILE A 131 11.35 11.28 -7.32
CA ILE A 131 9.94 11.23 -7.00
C ILE A 131 9.70 10.27 -5.83
N GLN A 132 8.76 10.64 -4.97
CA GLN A 132 8.28 9.78 -3.88
C GLN A 132 6.79 9.57 -4.03
N LYS A 133 6.36 8.31 -3.98
CA LYS A 133 4.95 7.92 -4.09
C LYS A 133 4.62 6.88 -3.03
N VAL A 134 3.44 7.01 -2.41
CA VAL A 134 2.90 5.98 -1.52
C VAL A 134 2.05 5.03 -2.36
N TYR A 135 2.29 3.73 -2.24
CA TYR A 135 1.49 2.70 -2.90
C TYR A 135 0.73 1.86 -1.88
N THR A 136 -0.41 1.32 -2.31
CA THR A 136 -1.29 0.42 -1.54
C THR A 136 -1.79 -0.71 -2.43
N ARG A 137 -2.22 -1.82 -1.81
CA ARG A 137 -2.84 -2.96 -2.50
C ARG A 137 -4.32 -2.73 -2.71
N GLU A 138 -4.78 -2.88 -3.95
CA GLU A 138 -6.20 -2.95 -4.30
C GLU A 138 -6.44 -4.16 -5.20
N GLY A 139 -7.07 -5.20 -4.67
CA GLY A 139 -7.03 -6.53 -5.29
C GLY A 139 -5.58 -6.98 -5.50
N SER A 140 -5.26 -7.60 -6.64
CA SER A 140 -3.90 -8.01 -6.97
C SER A 140 -2.96 -6.89 -7.44
N HIS A 141 -3.39 -5.62 -7.41
CA HIS A 141 -2.66 -4.51 -8.05
C HIS A 141 -2.10 -3.51 -7.04
N ASN A 142 -0.91 -2.97 -7.38
CA ASN A 142 -0.28 -1.87 -6.65
C ASN A 142 -0.74 -0.51 -7.20
N LYS A 143 -1.53 0.23 -6.42
CA LYS A 143 -2.06 1.56 -6.80
C LYS A 143 -1.49 2.69 -5.95
N ALA A 144 -1.27 3.85 -6.57
CA ALA A 144 -0.86 5.04 -5.84
C ALA A 144 -1.95 5.45 -4.85
N ALA A 145 -1.56 5.83 -3.64
CA ALA A 145 -2.47 6.36 -2.64
C ALA A 145 -2.89 7.78 -2.99
N SER A 146 -4.16 8.11 -2.73
CA SER A 146 -4.66 9.48 -2.82
C SER A 146 -4.11 10.33 -1.67
N PRO A 147 -4.08 11.67 -1.82
CA PRO A 147 -3.67 12.58 -0.74
C PRO A 147 -4.44 12.33 0.56
N ASP A 148 -5.75 12.08 0.50
CA ASP A 148 -6.60 11.74 1.65
C ASP A 148 -6.11 10.50 2.39
N ARG A 149 -5.73 9.46 1.64
CA ARG A 149 -5.23 8.20 2.22
C ARG A 149 -3.83 8.36 2.81
N ILE A 150 -2.97 9.17 2.18
CA ILE A 150 -1.65 9.50 2.71
C ILE A 150 -1.79 10.26 4.04
N ALA A 151 -2.61 11.32 4.06
CA ALA A 151 -2.87 12.09 5.27
C ALA A 151 -3.45 11.22 6.41
N LEU A 152 -4.32 10.26 6.07
CA LEU A 152 -4.83 9.30 7.03
C LEU A 152 -3.71 8.43 7.62
N MET A 153 -2.81 7.89 6.79
CA MET A 153 -1.66 7.09 7.25
C MET A 153 -0.75 7.90 8.17
N GLU A 154 -0.37 9.11 7.77
CA GLU A 154 0.52 9.99 8.54
C GLU A 154 -0.06 10.38 9.90
N SER A 155 -1.37 10.53 9.97
CA SER A 155 -2.04 10.90 11.21
C SER A 155 -2.12 9.75 12.23
N GLY A 156 -1.96 8.48 11.83
CA GLY A 156 -2.18 7.29 12.66
C GLY A 156 -1.52 7.32 14.04
N SER A 157 -0.30 7.87 14.12
CA SER A 157 0.52 7.91 15.33
C SER A 157 0.25 9.11 16.27
N THR A 158 -0.59 10.07 15.86
CA THR A 158 -0.83 11.30 16.64
C THR A 158 -2.01 11.15 17.61
N PRO A 159 -1.87 11.48 18.91
CA PRO A 159 -3.00 11.45 19.83
C PRO A 159 -4.16 12.32 19.34
N LEU A 160 -5.36 11.76 19.28
CA LEU A 160 -6.57 12.48 18.86
C LEU A 160 -7.05 13.38 20.01
N ARG A 161 -7.12 14.69 19.76
CA ARG A 161 -7.96 15.60 20.55
C ARG A 161 -9.24 15.83 19.76
N PHE A 162 -10.29 15.11 20.14
CA PHE A 162 -11.55 15.15 19.44
C PHE A 162 -12.57 16.01 20.19
N SER A 163 -13.13 17.00 19.50
CA SER A 163 -14.28 17.77 19.97
C SER A 163 -15.32 17.86 18.86
N PHE A 164 -16.60 17.74 19.22
CA PHE A 164 -17.69 17.95 18.28
C PHE A 164 -18.01 19.44 18.18
N GLY A 165 -17.44 20.09 17.18
CA GLY A 165 -17.68 21.49 16.86
C GLY A 165 -18.80 21.69 15.83
N LYS A 166 -18.92 22.93 15.36
CA LYS A 166 -19.90 23.35 14.35
C LYS A 166 -19.66 22.64 13.00
N ASN A 167 -18.40 22.44 12.63
CA ASN A 167 -18.02 21.93 11.32
C ASN A 167 -18.31 20.42 11.21
N GLU A 168 -18.03 19.66 12.27
CA GLU A 168 -18.32 18.23 12.36
C GLU A 168 -19.83 17.98 12.28
N LYS A 169 -20.63 18.79 12.98
CA LYS A 169 -22.09 18.70 12.91
C LYS A 169 -22.61 18.98 11.50
N MET A 170 -22.09 20.03 10.86
CA MET A 170 -22.45 20.39 9.48
C MET A 170 -22.09 19.28 8.50
N LEU A 171 -20.91 18.67 8.65
CA LEU A 171 -20.45 17.54 7.85
C LEU A 171 -21.37 16.33 7.98
N LEU A 172 -21.69 15.91 9.22
CA LEU A 172 -22.54 14.75 9.47
C LEU A 172 -23.98 14.99 8.99
N GLU A 173 -24.50 16.21 9.13
CA GLU A 173 -25.81 16.58 8.58
C GLU A 173 -25.83 16.49 7.05
N HIS A 174 -24.76 16.95 6.38
CA HIS A 174 -24.62 16.81 4.94
C HIS A 174 -24.56 15.33 4.51
N LEU A 175 -23.70 14.53 5.17
CA LEU A 175 -23.59 13.10 4.88
C LEU A 175 -24.90 12.35 5.11
N GLY A 176 -25.68 12.71 6.14
CA GLY A 176 -27.00 12.14 6.38
C GLY A 176 -28.02 12.45 5.27
N ARG A 177 -27.87 13.56 4.55
CA ARG A 177 -28.77 13.96 3.45
C ARG A 177 -28.30 13.50 2.07
N HIS A 178 -26.99 13.52 1.83
CA HIS A 178 -26.40 13.34 0.50
C HIS A 178 -25.55 12.07 0.36
N GLY A 179 -25.26 11.38 1.47
CA GLY A 179 -24.55 10.10 1.49
C GLY A 179 -23.03 10.21 1.42
N THR A 180 -22.50 11.12 0.60
CA THR A 180 -21.05 11.26 0.36
C THR A 180 -20.60 12.71 0.30
N ILE A 181 -19.31 12.96 0.56
CA ILE A 181 -18.68 14.28 0.37
C ILE A 181 -17.19 14.13 0.08
N THR A 182 -16.62 15.00 -0.74
CA THR A 182 -15.17 15.10 -0.99
C THR A 182 -14.51 16.13 -0.06
N ALA A 183 -13.18 16.12 0.04
CA ALA A 183 -12.46 17.12 0.82
C ALA A 183 -12.68 18.56 0.28
N GLN A 184 -12.76 18.72 -1.04
CA GLN A 184 -13.02 20.01 -1.70
C GLN A 184 -14.45 20.50 -1.44
N GLU A 185 -15.44 19.61 -1.51
CA GLU A 185 -16.83 19.96 -1.19
C GLU A 185 -16.97 20.34 0.28
N PHE A 186 -16.33 19.60 1.20
CA PHE A 186 -16.38 19.94 2.62
C PHE A 186 -15.67 21.26 2.93
N SER A 187 -14.52 21.51 2.31
CA SER A 187 -13.80 22.79 2.39
C SER A 187 -14.69 23.95 1.99
N SER A 188 -15.41 23.81 0.87
CA SER A 188 -16.34 24.83 0.36
C SER A 188 -17.56 25.00 1.26
N LEU A 189 -18.15 23.89 1.73
CA LEU A 189 -19.32 23.85 2.59
C LEU A 189 -19.06 24.53 3.95
N ALA A 190 -17.93 24.23 4.58
CA ALA A 190 -17.57 24.74 5.91
C ALA A 190 -16.80 26.07 5.87
N GLY A 191 -16.42 26.57 4.69
CA GLY A 191 -15.60 27.78 4.55
C GLY A 191 -14.19 27.63 5.12
N LEU A 192 -13.61 26.44 4.99
CA LEU A 192 -12.29 26.08 5.52
C LEU A 192 -11.26 26.01 4.40
N SER A 193 -9.97 26.16 4.74
CA SER A 193 -8.90 25.73 3.84
C SER A 193 -8.98 24.21 3.61
N LEU A 194 -8.52 23.74 2.44
CA LEU A 194 -8.51 22.31 2.12
C LEU A 194 -7.77 21.49 3.19
N GLN A 195 -6.65 22.01 3.70
CA GLN A 195 -5.89 21.37 4.77
C GLN A 195 -6.71 21.20 6.07
N ASN A 196 -7.44 22.23 6.50
CA ASN A 196 -8.27 22.14 7.71
C ASN A 196 -9.48 21.22 7.52
N ALA A 197 -10.07 21.24 6.32
CA ALA A 197 -11.13 20.31 5.94
C ALA A 197 -10.63 18.86 5.99
N MET A 198 -9.48 18.58 5.36
CA MET A 198 -8.83 17.27 5.39
C MET A 198 -8.49 16.82 6.80
N GLN A 199 -7.94 17.71 7.65
CA GLN A 199 -7.62 17.35 9.04
C GLN A 199 -8.86 16.90 9.82
N THR A 200 -9.99 17.58 9.62
CA THR A 200 -11.27 17.22 10.25
C THR A 200 -11.78 15.87 9.74
N LEU A 201 -11.76 15.67 8.42
CA LEU A 201 -12.19 14.42 7.78
C LEU A 201 -11.33 13.24 8.22
N VAL A 202 -10.01 13.38 8.20
CA VAL A 202 -9.05 12.38 8.68
C VAL A 202 -9.29 12.05 10.14
N THR A 203 -9.54 13.05 10.99
CA THR A 203 -9.88 12.85 12.40
C THR A 203 -11.14 11.99 12.55
N LEU A 204 -12.20 12.29 11.79
CA LEU A 204 -13.46 11.53 11.84
C LEU A 204 -13.34 10.12 11.26
N VAL A 205 -12.48 9.90 10.26
CA VAL A 205 -12.15 8.56 9.78
C VAL A 205 -11.43 7.76 10.86
N ARG A 206 -10.46 8.39 11.55
CA ARG A 206 -9.71 7.73 12.64
C ARG A 206 -10.57 7.38 13.84
N THR A 207 -11.59 8.18 14.14
CA THR A 207 -12.55 7.84 15.21
C THR A 207 -13.60 6.81 14.77
N GLY A 208 -13.61 6.40 13.51
CA GLY A 208 -14.60 5.49 12.95
C GLY A 208 -15.97 6.13 12.73
N THR A 209 -16.07 7.45 12.78
CA THR A 209 -17.35 8.18 12.58
C THR A 209 -17.77 8.18 11.12
N ILE A 210 -16.78 8.24 10.22
CA ILE A 210 -16.98 8.19 8.76
C ILE A 210 -15.94 7.24 8.15
N LYS A 211 -16.13 6.85 6.90
CA LYS A 211 -15.21 6.01 6.13
C LYS A 211 -14.62 6.80 4.97
N LEU A 212 -13.32 6.63 4.73
CA LEU A 212 -12.67 7.06 3.49
C LEU A 212 -12.89 5.98 2.43
N CYS A 213 -13.43 6.38 1.28
CA CYS A 213 -13.72 5.54 0.13
C CYS A 213 -13.06 6.14 -1.12
N ASN A 214 -12.78 5.29 -2.11
CA ASN A 214 -12.25 5.70 -3.40
C ASN A 214 -13.12 5.15 -4.53
N ASP A 215 -13.45 5.98 -5.52
CA ASP A 215 -14.02 5.54 -6.80
C ASP A 215 -13.11 5.98 -7.94
N LYS A 216 -12.60 5.01 -8.71
CA LYS A 216 -11.70 5.11 -9.88
C LYS A 216 -10.47 6.02 -9.70
N THR A 217 -10.69 7.31 -9.51
CA THR A 217 -9.69 8.38 -9.39
C THR A 217 -9.92 9.34 -8.22
N THR A 218 -11.07 9.28 -7.55
CA THR A 218 -11.50 10.31 -6.59
C THR A 218 -11.75 9.71 -5.21
N SER A 219 -11.22 10.37 -4.18
CA SER A 219 -11.50 10.05 -2.78
C SER A 219 -12.73 10.80 -2.28
N TYR A 220 -13.59 10.11 -1.56
CA TYR A 220 -14.78 10.65 -0.92
C TYR A 220 -15.01 10.00 0.44
N TYR A 221 -15.84 10.63 1.25
CA TYR A 221 -16.14 10.21 2.61
C TYR A 221 -17.63 9.88 2.74
N SER A 222 -17.95 8.87 3.54
CA SER A 222 -19.33 8.39 3.78
C SER A 222 -19.50 7.91 5.22
N LEU A 223 -20.73 7.66 5.68
CA LEU A 223 -21.00 7.08 7.01
C LEU A 223 -20.63 5.58 7.08
#